data_AF-A0A9K3GKZ7-F1
#
_entry.id   AF-A0A9K3GKZ7-F1
#
_cell.length_a   1.000
_cell.length_b   1.000
_cell.length_c   1.000
_cell.angle_alpha   90.00
_cell.angle_beta   90.00
_cell.angle_gamma   90.00
#
_symmetry.space_group_name_H-M   'P 1'
#
loop_
_entity.id
_entity.type
_entity.pdbx_description
1 polymer ?
#
loop_
_entity_poly.entity_id
_entity_poly.type
_entity_poly.pdbx_seq_one_letter_code
_entity_poly.pdbx_strand_id
1 'polypeptide(L)'
;MHTSKLIVALSLLCLCLCYKACQYDTRSGNCSGDCSGTASCIQVKPGVCQCSGCAFDYSDNRCYGQCGSKTGCMVVGPTNTTCACTGCGWRDSKMDECYGPGCAGNQVCFQPTENGGCKCGTNRCWYDFAKQRCDGICNPGYMCRETSTAVCSCLRM
;
A
#
# COMPACT_ATOMS: atom_id res chain seq x y z
N MET A 1 -30.50 -46.85 25.98
CA MET A 1 -30.33 -45.38 25.91
C MET A 1 -28.96 -45.08 25.30
N HIS A 2 -28.90 -44.89 23.98
CA HIS A 2 -27.68 -44.81 23.16
C HIS A 2 -27.58 -43.46 22.43
N THR A 3 -28.14 -42.40 23.03
CA THR A 3 -28.28 -41.08 22.39
C THR A 3 -27.12 -40.13 22.69
N SER A 4 -26.26 -40.42 23.67
CA SER A 4 -25.25 -39.45 24.15
C SER A 4 -23.98 -39.35 23.30
N LYS A 5 -23.60 -40.39 22.53
CA LYS A 5 -22.38 -40.34 21.69
C LYS A 5 -22.61 -39.63 20.35
N LEU A 6 -23.84 -39.65 19.82
CA LEU A 6 -24.17 -39.01 18.55
C LEU A 6 -24.19 -37.47 18.67
N ILE A 7 -24.64 -36.94 19.81
CA ILE A 7 -24.75 -35.49 20.05
C ILE A 7 -23.36 -34.86 20.20
N VAL A 8 -22.42 -35.52 20.87
CA VAL A 8 -21.04 -35.03 21.04
C VAL A 8 -20.29 -35.04 19.69
N ALA A 9 -20.51 -36.05 18.86
CA ALA A 9 -19.93 -36.12 17.51
C ALA A 9 -20.52 -35.04 16.58
N LEU A 10 -21.82 -34.74 16.66
CA LEU A 10 -22.42 -33.63 15.90
C LEU A 10 -21.93 -32.26 16.38
N SER A 11 -21.68 -32.05 17.67
CA SER A 11 -21.14 -30.77 18.16
C SER A 11 -19.69 -30.51 17.74
N LEU A 12 -18.87 -31.55 17.58
CA LEU A 12 -17.49 -31.43 17.08
C LEU A 12 -17.43 -31.27 15.56
N LEU A 13 -18.38 -31.84 14.80
CA LEU A 13 -18.49 -31.61 13.35
C LEU A 13 -19.13 -30.25 12.99
N CYS A 14 -19.94 -29.65 13.88
CA CYS A 14 -20.58 -28.35 13.65
C CYS A 14 -19.64 -27.15 13.94
N LEU A 15 -18.52 -27.37 14.62
CA LEU A 15 -17.50 -26.33 14.88
C LEU A 15 -16.59 -26.02 13.68
N CYS A 16 -16.68 -26.79 12.59
CA CYS A 16 -15.90 -26.56 11.36
C CYS A 16 -16.59 -25.63 10.34
N LEU A 17 -17.79 -25.10 10.61
CA LEU A 17 -18.66 -24.58 9.54
C LEU A 17 -18.74 -23.07 9.33
N CYS A 18 -18.09 -22.17 10.10
CA CYS A 18 -18.31 -20.73 9.86
C CYS A 18 -17.13 -19.76 10.06
N TYR A 19 -15.90 -20.20 10.31
CA TYR A 19 -14.75 -19.29 10.23
C TYR A 19 -13.91 -19.68 9.02
N LYS A 20 -14.15 -19.04 7.87
CA LYS A 20 -13.22 -19.13 6.75
C LYS A 20 -11.94 -18.40 7.16
N ALA A 21 -11.01 -19.11 7.81
CA ALA A 21 -9.67 -18.59 8.01
C ALA A 21 -9.09 -18.16 6.64
N CYS A 22 -8.23 -17.15 6.64
CA CYS A 22 -7.57 -16.70 5.43
C CYS A 22 -6.79 -17.86 4.78
N GLN A 23 -7.17 -18.24 3.56
CA GLN A 23 -6.71 -19.44 2.86
C GLN A 23 -6.35 -19.15 1.40
N TYR A 24 -5.41 -19.93 0.88
CA TYR A 24 -4.99 -19.87 -0.52
C TYR A 24 -5.87 -20.78 -1.37
N ASP A 25 -6.55 -20.23 -2.37
CA ASP A 25 -7.25 -21.00 -3.38
C ASP A 25 -6.28 -21.33 -4.51
N THR A 26 -5.92 -22.60 -4.63
CA THR A 26 -5.00 -23.09 -5.68
C THR A 26 -5.57 -23.03 -7.09
N ARG A 27 -6.89 -22.91 -7.25
CA ARG A 27 -7.55 -22.79 -8.56
C ARG A 27 -7.52 -21.36 -9.07
N SER A 28 -7.83 -20.39 -8.21
CA SER A 28 -7.81 -18.98 -8.60
C SER A 28 -6.43 -18.34 -8.42
N GLY A 29 -5.54 -18.96 -7.64
CA GLY A 29 -4.25 -18.39 -7.27
C GLY A 29 -4.35 -17.20 -6.31
N ASN A 30 -5.47 -17.06 -5.59
CA ASN A 30 -5.76 -15.89 -4.75
C ASN A 30 -6.02 -16.29 -3.30
N CYS A 31 -5.85 -15.33 -2.40
CA CYS A 31 -6.25 -15.47 -1.02
C CYS A 31 -7.73 -15.14 -0.82
N SER A 32 -8.42 -15.97 -0.05
CA SER A 32 -9.82 -15.75 0.33
C SER A 32 -10.09 -16.20 1.75
N GLY A 33 -11.06 -15.57 2.40
CA GLY A 33 -11.43 -15.87 3.79
C GLY A 33 -11.65 -14.60 4.58
N ASP A 34 -12.24 -14.77 5.76
CA ASP A 34 -12.59 -13.71 6.67
C ASP A 34 -11.46 -13.50 7.68
N CYS A 35 -11.05 -12.24 7.80
CA CYS A 35 -10.13 -11.79 8.82
C CYS A 35 -10.90 -11.00 9.87
N SER A 36 -10.50 -11.13 11.13
CA SER A 36 -11.10 -10.35 12.21
C SER A 36 -10.64 -8.89 12.16
N GLY A 37 -11.53 -7.97 12.56
CA GLY A 37 -11.23 -6.54 12.62
C GLY A 37 -11.04 -5.91 11.24
N THR A 38 -9.96 -5.15 11.07
CA THR A 38 -9.65 -4.39 9.85
C THR A 38 -8.64 -5.09 8.94
N ALA A 39 -8.28 -6.34 9.24
CA ALA A 39 -7.34 -7.09 8.44
C ALA A 39 -7.97 -7.58 7.14
N SER A 40 -7.16 -7.68 6.09
CA SER A 40 -7.53 -8.30 4.81
C SER A 40 -6.77 -9.61 4.64
N CYS A 41 -7.37 -10.58 3.93
CA CYS A 41 -6.71 -11.83 3.61
C CYS A 41 -5.78 -11.65 2.39
N ILE A 42 -4.48 -11.65 2.64
CA ILE A 42 -3.45 -11.18 1.68
C ILE A 42 -2.44 -12.28 1.38
N GLN A 43 -2.00 -12.38 0.13
CA GLN A 43 -0.94 -13.30 -0.29
C GLN A 43 0.43 -12.74 0.05
N VAL A 44 0.89 -12.94 1.29
CA VAL A 44 2.15 -12.38 1.79
C VAL A 44 3.40 -13.04 1.21
N LYS A 45 3.26 -14.22 0.59
CA LYS A 45 4.27 -14.94 -0.23
C LYS A 45 3.56 -15.85 -1.23
N PRO A 46 4.21 -16.32 -2.31
CA PRO A 46 3.62 -17.29 -3.23
C PRO A 46 2.98 -18.49 -2.49
N GLY A 47 1.66 -18.67 -2.65
CA GLY A 47 0.89 -19.74 -2.01
C GLY A 47 0.61 -19.61 -0.51
N VAL A 48 0.98 -18.49 0.13
CA VAL A 48 0.82 -18.28 1.57
C VAL A 48 -0.07 -17.07 1.83
N CYS A 49 -1.21 -17.32 2.47
CA CYS A 49 -2.18 -16.29 2.84
C CYS A 49 -2.12 -15.97 4.33
N GLN A 50 -2.23 -14.70 4.67
CA GLN A 50 -2.28 -14.24 6.05
C GLN A 50 -3.22 -13.05 6.19
N CYS A 51 -3.94 -13.00 7.31
CA CYS A 51 -4.65 -11.80 7.71
C CYS A 51 -3.65 -10.70 8.10
N SER A 52 -3.66 -9.59 7.38
CA SER A 52 -2.82 -8.44 7.70
C SER A 52 -3.60 -7.13 7.58
N GLY A 53 -3.28 -6.19 8.47
CA GLY A 53 -3.80 -4.82 8.41
C GLY A 53 -3.14 -3.97 7.32
N CYS A 54 -1.91 -4.31 6.92
CA CYS A 54 -1.22 -3.74 5.77
C CYS A 54 -0.05 -4.65 5.35
N ALA A 55 -0.10 -5.22 4.16
CA ALA A 55 0.96 -6.09 3.63
C ALA A 55 1.00 -6.06 2.10
N PHE A 56 2.13 -6.50 1.54
CA PHE A 56 2.28 -6.64 0.10
C PHE A 56 1.61 -7.93 -0.34
N ASP A 57 0.71 -7.81 -1.32
CA ASP A 57 0.09 -8.94 -1.98
C ASP A 57 0.89 -9.31 -3.22
N TYR A 58 1.50 -10.50 -3.19
CA TYR A 58 2.32 -11.01 -4.28
C TYR A 58 1.50 -11.46 -5.51
N SER A 59 0.18 -11.62 -5.39
CA SER A 59 -0.68 -11.92 -6.55
C SER A 59 -0.90 -10.68 -7.42
N ASP A 60 -1.01 -9.49 -6.80
CA ASP A 60 -1.36 -8.24 -7.47
C ASP A 60 -0.21 -7.21 -7.50
N ASN A 61 0.94 -7.55 -6.92
CA ASN A 61 2.12 -6.68 -6.82
C ASN A 61 1.84 -5.33 -6.14
N ARG A 62 1.01 -5.36 -5.10
CA ARG A 62 0.47 -4.15 -4.48
C ARG A 62 0.27 -4.32 -2.99
N CYS A 63 0.40 -3.23 -2.25
CA CYS A 63 0.03 -3.17 -0.84
C CYS A 63 -1.49 -3.17 -0.65
N TYR A 64 -1.97 -4.08 0.20
CA TYR A 64 -3.36 -4.20 0.62
C TYR A 64 -3.49 -4.08 2.14
N GLY A 65 -4.60 -3.51 2.58
CA GLY A 65 -4.91 -3.38 3.99
C GLY A 65 -5.67 -2.10 4.32
N GLN A 66 -6.26 -2.07 5.52
CA GLN A 66 -7.05 -0.94 5.99
C GLN A 66 -6.26 -0.13 7.01
N CYS A 67 -5.90 1.09 6.64
CA CYS A 67 -5.05 1.97 7.45
C CYS A 67 -5.82 3.08 8.21
N GLY A 68 -7.15 3.07 8.16
CA GLY A 68 -7.98 4.07 8.83
C GLY A 68 -8.20 5.33 7.98
N SER A 69 -8.50 6.45 8.64
CA SER A 69 -9.21 7.58 8.00
C SER A 69 -8.38 8.51 7.11
N LYS A 70 -7.04 8.45 7.14
CA LYS A 70 -6.19 9.40 6.37
C LYS A 70 -4.89 8.78 5.82
N THR A 71 -4.84 7.46 5.68
CA THR A 71 -3.65 6.73 5.21
C THR A 71 -4.06 5.56 4.33
N GLY A 72 -3.22 5.22 3.35
CA GLY A 72 -3.34 4.02 2.54
C GLY A 72 -2.23 3.03 2.89
N CYS A 73 -2.48 1.74 2.68
CA CYS A 73 -1.42 0.75 2.69
C CYS A 73 -0.63 0.86 1.39
N MET A 74 0.62 1.31 1.46
CA MET A 74 1.43 1.67 0.29
C MET A 74 2.87 1.19 0.46
N VAL A 75 3.58 1.03 -0.67
CA VAL A 75 4.99 0.67 -0.67
C VAL A 75 5.80 1.89 -0.21
N VAL A 76 6.70 1.73 0.76
CA VAL A 76 7.42 2.86 1.39
C VAL A 76 8.93 2.84 1.21
N GLY A 77 9.48 1.80 0.58
CA GLY A 77 10.92 1.65 0.41
C GLY A 77 11.32 1.42 -1.04
N PRO A 78 12.65 1.45 -1.33
CA PRO A 78 13.20 1.01 -2.61
C PRO A 78 12.97 -0.49 -2.84
N THR A 79 12.69 -1.25 -1.78
CA THR A 79 12.21 -2.62 -1.87
C THR A 79 10.72 -2.60 -2.21
N ASN A 80 10.43 -3.09 -3.41
CA ASN A 80 9.09 -3.18 -4.01
C ASN A 80 8.00 -3.88 -3.17
N THR A 81 8.35 -4.49 -2.04
CA THR A 81 7.47 -5.34 -1.23
C THR A 81 7.26 -4.84 0.20
N THR A 82 7.83 -3.71 0.60
CA THR A 82 7.69 -3.18 1.96
C THR A 82 6.49 -2.24 2.04
N CYS A 83 5.43 -2.67 2.71
CA CYS A 83 4.22 -1.87 2.89
C CYS A 83 4.16 -1.20 4.27
N ALA A 84 3.61 0.00 4.32
CA ALA A 84 3.20 0.65 5.56
C ALA A 84 1.92 1.47 5.37
N CYS A 85 1.23 1.71 6.46
CA CYS A 85 0.13 2.67 6.52
C CYS A 85 0.70 4.09 6.52
N THR A 86 0.66 4.75 5.36
CA THR A 86 1.25 6.07 5.16
C THR A 86 0.28 6.98 4.40
N GLY A 87 0.51 8.29 4.46
CA GLY A 87 -0.21 9.24 3.60
C GLY A 87 0.41 9.37 2.21
N CYS A 88 1.62 8.85 2.02
CA CYS A 88 2.41 8.97 0.80
C CYS A 88 3.35 7.78 0.63
N GLY A 89 3.29 7.14 -0.54
CA GLY A 89 4.05 5.94 -0.91
C GLY A 89 3.78 5.58 -2.37
N TRP A 90 4.16 4.37 -2.78
CA TRP A 90 3.77 3.85 -4.09
C TRP A 90 2.53 2.99 -3.96
N ARG A 91 1.61 3.10 -4.92
CA ARG A 91 0.39 2.30 -4.91
C ARG A 91 0.70 0.83 -5.18
N ASP A 92 1.67 0.55 -6.04
CA ASP A 92 2.15 -0.77 -6.42
C ASP A 92 3.66 -0.71 -6.71
N SER A 93 4.29 -1.86 -6.95
CA SER A 93 5.74 -1.95 -7.18
C SER A 93 6.22 -1.51 -8.56
N LYS A 94 5.31 -1.16 -9.47
CA LYS A 94 5.59 -0.85 -10.87
C LYS A 94 5.36 0.61 -11.21
N MET A 95 4.78 1.38 -10.30
CA MET A 95 4.55 2.81 -10.50
C MET A 95 5.85 3.60 -10.59
N ASP A 96 5.84 4.57 -11.49
CA ASP A 96 6.80 5.65 -11.68
C ASP A 96 6.31 6.97 -11.06
N GLU A 97 5.17 6.96 -10.34
CA GLU A 97 4.68 8.12 -9.61
C GLU A 97 4.27 7.79 -8.17
N CYS A 98 4.66 8.68 -7.25
CA CYS A 98 4.26 8.64 -5.87
C CYS A 98 2.75 8.93 -5.69
N TYR A 99 2.06 8.10 -4.90
CA TYR A 99 0.64 8.22 -4.59
C TYR A 99 0.42 8.73 -3.16
N GLY A 100 -0.35 9.81 -3.02
CA GLY A 100 -0.35 10.67 -1.81
C GLY A 100 -1.71 11.00 -1.18
N PRO A 101 -2.65 10.06 -0.98
CA PRO A 101 -4.00 10.39 -0.52
C PRO A 101 -4.06 10.98 0.90
N GLY A 102 -3.00 10.85 1.70
CA GLY A 102 -2.93 11.32 3.08
C GLY A 102 -1.96 12.48 3.32
N CYS A 103 -1.43 13.13 2.27
CA CYS A 103 -0.66 14.35 2.45
C CYS A 103 -1.58 15.50 2.93
N ALA A 104 -1.09 16.30 3.88
CA ALA A 104 -1.91 17.31 4.54
C ALA A 104 -1.94 18.64 3.75
N GLY A 105 -3.11 19.26 3.65
CA GLY A 105 -3.27 20.63 3.16
C GLY A 105 -2.75 20.80 1.73
N ASN A 106 -1.69 21.59 1.55
CA ASN A 106 -1.05 21.90 0.27
C ASN A 106 0.20 21.05 -0.01
N GLN A 107 0.38 19.94 0.71
CA GLN A 107 1.47 19.01 0.46
C GLN A 107 1.16 18.12 -0.74
N VAL A 108 2.20 17.73 -1.45
CA VAL A 108 2.13 16.68 -2.47
C VAL A 108 3.07 15.54 -2.11
N CYS A 109 2.79 14.37 -2.66
CA CYS A 109 3.60 13.18 -2.49
C CYS A 109 4.60 13.08 -3.64
N PHE A 110 5.90 13.03 -3.34
CA PHE A 110 6.98 13.04 -4.32
C PHE A 110 8.17 12.20 -3.83
N GLN A 111 9.07 11.82 -4.74
CA GLN A 111 10.27 11.08 -4.40
C GLN A 111 11.49 12.03 -4.34
N PRO A 112 12.01 12.39 -3.15
CA PRO A 112 13.08 13.37 -3.02
C PRO A 112 14.48 12.85 -3.38
N THR A 113 14.64 11.53 -3.55
CA THR A 113 15.94 10.88 -3.81
C THR A 113 15.73 9.62 -4.67
N GLU A 114 16.62 9.36 -5.63
CA GLU A 114 16.54 8.28 -6.63
C GLU A 114 16.18 6.89 -6.06
N ASN A 115 16.77 6.52 -4.92
CA ASN A 115 16.54 5.22 -4.27
C ASN A 115 15.76 5.34 -2.94
N GLY A 116 15.08 6.47 -2.73
CA GLY A 116 14.28 6.72 -1.53
C GLY A 116 12.81 6.35 -1.72
N GLY A 117 12.09 6.30 -0.60
CA GLY A 117 10.62 6.25 -0.62
C GLY A 117 9.99 7.63 -0.85
N CYS A 118 8.70 7.62 -1.21
CA CYS A 118 7.92 8.84 -1.36
C CYS A 118 7.70 9.56 -0.01
N LYS A 119 7.65 10.89 -0.05
CA LYS A 119 7.37 11.73 1.12
C LYS A 119 6.36 12.82 0.79
N CYS A 120 5.58 13.23 1.79
CA CYS A 120 4.79 14.45 1.67
C CYS A 120 5.69 15.67 1.85
N GLY A 121 5.62 16.63 0.93
CA GLY A 121 6.34 17.90 1.02
C GLY A 121 5.51 19.07 0.53
N THR A 122 5.85 20.27 0.99
CA THR A 122 5.15 21.52 0.67
C THR A 122 5.40 21.93 -0.78
N ASN A 123 4.39 22.05 -1.64
CA ASN A 123 4.47 22.28 -3.11
C ASN A 123 5.48 23.35 -3.65
N ARG A 124 6.78 23.29 -3.36
CA ARG A 124 7.83 24.27 -3.67
C ARG A 124 8.86 23.58 -4.57
N CYS A 125 9.06 24.09 -5.78
CA CYS A 125 9.93 23.54 -6.81
C CYS A 125 11.06 22.58 -6.36
N TRP A 126 10.93 21.29 -6.69
CA TRP A 126 11.88 20.21 -6.41
C TRP A 126 12.00 19.25 -7.58
N TYR A 127 13.02 18.40 -7.53
CA TYR A 127 13.14 17.29 -8.45
C TYR A 127 12.37 16.09 -7.88
N ASP A 128 11.41 15.58 -8.63
CA ASP A 128 10.71 14.34 -8.33
C ASP A 128 11.38 13.20 -9.09
N PHE A 129 12.14 12.37 -8.37
CA PHE A 129 12.88 11.25 -8.95
C PHE A 129 11.96 10.18 -9.55
N ALA A 130 10.71 10.11 -9.10
CA ALA A 130 9.71 9.21 -9.64
C ALA A 130 9.42 9.57 -11.10
N LYS A 131 9.13 10.86 -11.31
CA LYS A 131 8.75 11.44 -12.60
C LYS A 131 9.92 11.88 -13.47
N GLN A 132 11.14 11.81 -12.93
CA GLN A 132 12.38 12.32 -13.53
C GLN A 132 12.26 13.76 -14.03
N ARG A 133 11.62 14.64 -13.25
CA ARG A 133 11.43 16.05 -13.63
C ARG A 133 11.28 16.96 -12.42
N CYS A 134 11.48 18.24 -12.67
CA CYS A 134 11.10 19.27 -11.72
C CYS A 134 9.58 19.43 -11.63
N ASP A 135 9.04 19.42 -10.42
CA ASP A 135 7.62 19.67 -10.13
C ASP A 135 7.51 20.62 -8.93
N GLY A 136 6.42 21.37 -8.84
CA GLY A 136 6.22 22.31 -7.75
C GLY A 136 5.54 23.61 -8.15
N ILE A 137 5.06 24.35 -7.15
CA ILE A 137 4.51 25.70 -7.33
C ILE A 137 5.61 26.74 -7.11
N CYS A 138 5.63 27.72 -8.00
CA CYS A 138 6.44 28.93 -7.90
C CYS A 138 5.55 30.17 -7.77
N ASN A 139 6.13 31.31 -7.40
CA ASN A 139 5.42 32.59 -7.41
C ASN A 139 4.91 32.92 -8.81
N PRO A 140 3.84 33.74 -8.94
CA PRO A 140 3.38 34.21 -10.25
C PRO A 140 4.51 34.80 -11.09
N GLY A 141 4.59 34.41 -12.36
CA GLY A 141 5.68 34.81 -13.27
C GLY A 141 6.93 33.94 -13.22
N TYR A 142 6.95 32.89 -12.40
CA TYR A 142 8.03 31.91 -12.32
C TYR A 142 7.51 30.51 -12.63
N MET A 143 8.38 29.65 -13.16
CA MET A 143 8.12 28.24 -13.37
C MET A 143 9.25 27.38 -12.79
N CYS A 144 8.89 26.21 -12.30
CA CYS A 144 9.83 25.26 -11.75
C CYS A 144 10.62 24.60 -12.89
N ARG A 145 11.94 24.74 -12.90
CA ARG A 145 12.82 24.18 -13.93
C ARG A 145 14.08 23.60 -13.32
N GLU A 146 14.63 22.63 -14.05
CA GLU A 146 15.92 22.03 -13.71
C GLU A 146 17.03 23.02 -14.05
N THR A 147 17.83 23.39 -13.04
CA THR A 147 18.99 24.27 -13.19
C THR A 147 20.29 23.51 -13.33
N SER A 148 20.33 22.30 -12.78
CA SER A 148 21.39 21.30 -12.93
C SER A 148 20.80 19.92 -12.61
N THR A 149 21.53 18.84 -12.90
CA THR A 149 21.06 17.46 -12.69
C THR A 149 20.40 17.29 -11.31
N ALA A 150 19.11 16.96 -11.31
CA ALA A 150 18.27 16.77 -10.13
C ALA A 150 18.18 17.97 -9.16
N VAL A 151 18.45 19.20 -9.65
CA VAL A 151 18.31 20.44 -8.88
C VAL A 151 17.32 21.35 -9.59
N CYS A 152 16.29 21.76 -8.86
CA CYS A 152 15.21 22.57 -9.39
C CYS A 152 15.17 23.94 -8.73
N SER A 153 14.87 24.96 -9.52
CA SER A 153 14.66 26.33 -9.05
C SER A 153 13.45 26.96 -9.74
N CYS A 154 12.81 27.90 -9.04
CA CYS A 154 11.82 28.77 -9.64
C CYS A 154 12.52 29.82 -10.50
N LEU A 155 12.41 29.70 -11.82
CA LEU A 155 12.99 30.63 -12.78
C LEU A 155 11.90 31.49 -13.41
N ARG A 156 12.20 32.75 -13.70
CA ARG A 156 11.24 33.66 -14.34
C ARG A 156 10.88 33.16 -15.74
N MET A 157 9.60 33.17 -16.08
CA MET A 157 9.08 32.85 -17.42
C MET A 157 9.39 33.95 -18.43
#